data_AF-A0A2E0FFC5-F1
#
_entry.id   AF-A0A2E0FFC5-F1
#
_cell.length_a   1.000
_cell.length_b   1.000
_cell.length_c   1.000
_cell.angle_alpha   90.00
_cell.angle_beta   90.00
_cell.angle_gamma   90.00
#
_symmetry.space_group_name_H-M   'P 1'
#
loop_
_entity.id
_entity.type
_entity.pdbx_description
1 polymer ?
#
loop_
_entity_poly.entity_id
_entity_poly.type
_entity_poly.pdbx_seq_one_letter_code
_entity_poly.pdbx_strand_id
1 'polypeptide(L)'
;MNVAFYLNQINEEQNTTDLFNKINEDIESGAIDNGSVFYKEIGRSAVEPKFGMFNSTDIWHFTGTLIATSMETFLDAAKAINKYSLAYLFSKSVNQDVFSLIGISRATKILTATEEDQKEVYRLTGVKPILLDSVSPSSIVKALS
;
A
#
# COMPACT_ATOMS: atom_id res chain seq x y z
N MET A 1 6.81 -11.77 -7.62
CA MET A 1 6.13 -10.52 -8.01
C MET A 1 6.69 -9.43 -7.13
N ASN A 2 7.18 -8.31 -7.69
CA ASN A 2 7.73 -7.22 -6.89
C ASN A 2 6.58 -6.40 -6.32
N VAL A 3 6.55 -6.19 -5.00
CA VAL A 3 5.54 -5.36 -4.33
C VAL A 3 6.23 -4.14 -3.75
N ALA A 4 5.64 -2.98 -3.97
CA ALA A 4 6.09 -1.73 -3.37
C ALA A 4 4.93 -1.01 -2.68
N PHE A 5 5.22 -0.26 -1.63
CA PHE A 5 4.25 0.61 -0.97
C PHE A 5 4.48 2.06 -1.37
N TYR A 6 3.40 2.83 -1.52
CA TYR A 6 3.46 4.26 -1.80
C TYR A 6 2.78 5.05 -0.68
N LEU A 7 3.63 5.69 0.12
CA LEU A 7 3.27 6.49 1.28
C LEU A 7 3.23 7.98 0.93
N ASN A 8 2.34 8.73 1.57
CA ASN A 8 2.38 10.18 1.49
C ASN A 8 3.64 10.71 2.18
N GLN A 9 3.92 10.25 3.40
CA GLN A 9 5.02 10.74 4.20
C GLN A 9 5.66 9.59 4.99
N ILE A 10 6.98 9.64 5.16
CA ILE A 10 7.67 8.83 6.17
C ILE A 10 7.54 9.54 7.52
N ASN A 11 6.98 8.84 8.51
CA ASN A 11 6.78 9.36 9.85
C ASN A 11 6.98 8.27 10.91
N GLU A 12 6.96 8.68 12.18
CA GLU A 12 7.08 7.79 13.35
C GLU A 12 5.71 7.30 13.82
N GLU A 13 4.68 7.38 12.98
CA GLU A 13 3.36 6.86 13.32
C GLU A 13 3.37 5.33 13.35
N GLN A 14 2.46 4.76 14.16
CA GLN A 14 2.36 3.33 14.37
C GLN A 14 2.20 2.56 13.04
N ASN A 15 1.38 3.07 12.12
CA ASN A 15 1.13 2.40 10.84
C ASN A 15 2.39 2.30 9.97
N THR A 16 3.19 3.36 9.89
CA THR A 16 4.44 3.37 9.12
C THR A 16 5.48 2.45 9.77
N THR A 17 5.57 2.52 11.09
CA THR A 17 6.46 1.69 11.90
C THR A 17 6.14 0.20 11.73
N ASP A 18 4.86 -0.16 11.84
CA ASP A 18 4.40 -1.55 11.69
C ASP A 18 4.63 -2.07 10.28
N LEU A 19 4.35 -1.25 9.26
CA LEU A 19 4.64 -1.59 7.88
C LEU A 19 6.13 -1.87 7.68
N PHE A 20 7.00 -1.01 8.20
CA PHE A 20 8.46 -1.15 8.03
C PHE A 20 8.98 -2.39 8.73
N ASN A 21 8.51 -2.65 9.96
CA ASN A 21 8.85 -3.88 10.68
C ASN A 21 8.39 -5.12 9.90
N LYS A 22 7.18 -5.12 9.34
CA LYS A 22 6.67 -6.25 8.56
C LYS A 22 7.46 -6.50 7.27
N ILE A 23 7.87 -5.43 6.58
CA ILE A 23 8.74 -5.58 5.40
C ILE A 23 10.11 -6.13 5.81
N ASN A 24 10.70 -5.64 6.90
CA ASN A 24 11.96 -6.15 7.42
C ASN A 24 11.87 -7.63 7.81
N GLU A 25 10.82 -8.04 8.53
CA GLU A 25 10.56 -9.43 8.91
C GLU A 25 10.42 -10.35 7.68
N ASP A 26 9.70 -9.90 6.65
CA ASP A 26 9.54 -10.66 5.40
C ASP A 26 10.89 -10.85 4.67
N ILE A 27 11.79 -9.85 4.71
CA ILE A 27 13.13 -9.95 4.13
C ILE A 27 14.03 -10.87 4.95
N GLU A 28 14.03 -10.72 6.28
CA GLU A 28 14.86 -11.54 7.18
C GLU A 28 14.48 -13.01 7.17
N SER A 29 13.18 -13.31 7.06
CA SER A 29 12.68 -14.67 6.96
C SER A 29 12.88 -15.29 5.57
N GLY A 30 13.30 -14.50 4.57
CA GLY A 30 13.41 -14.93 3.18
C GLY A 30 12.05 -15.13 2.49
N ALA A 31 10.96 -14.59 3.05
CA ALA A 31 9.65 -14.60 2.41
C ALA A 31 9.62 -13.75 1.14
N ILE A 32 10.46 -12.71 1.10
CA ILE A 32 10.75 -11.90 -0.09
C ILE A 32 12.25 -11.61 -0.19
N ASP A 33 12.76 -11.45 -1.42
CA ASP A 33 14.16 -11.08 -1.65
C ASP A 33 14.41 -9.59 -1.42
N ASN A 34 13.41 -8.75 -1.72
CA ASN A 34 13.49 -7.30 -1.57
C ASN A 34 12.12 -6.67 -1.35
N GLY A 35 12.12 -5.49 -0.73
CA GLY A 35 10.98 -4.60 -0.61
C GLY A 35 11.31 -3.21 -1.16
N SER A 36 10.29 -2.45 -1.52
CA SER A 36 10.45 -1.05 -1.94
C SER A 36 9.36 -0.18 -1.35
N VAL A 37 9.75 0.98 -0.85
CA VAL A 37 8.83 2.01 -0.35
C VAL A 37 9.08 3.31 -1.09
N PHE A 38 8.04 3.83 -1.72
CA PHE A 38 8.02 5.16 -2.31
C PHE A 38 7.35 6.13 -1.35
N TYR A 39 7.87 7.36 -1.27
CA TYR A 39 7.32 8.39 -0.40
C TYR A 39 7.29 9.76 -1.10
N LYS A 40 6.29 10.59 -0.81
CA LYS A 40 6.27 11.99 -1.30
C LYS A 40 7.14 12.87 -0.42
N GLU A 41 6.95 12.79 0.90
CA GLU A 41 7.63 13.63 1.87
C GLU A 41 8.54 12.80 2.78
N ILE A 42 9.79 13.26 2.91
CA ILE A 42 10.75 12.68 3.85
C ILE A 42 10.46 13.17 5.26
N GLY A 43 10.57 12.25 6.23
CA GLY A 43 10.50 12.58 7.65
C GLY A 43 11.36 11.63 8.46
N ARG A 44 11.12 11.56 9.77
CA ARG A 44 11.82 10.64 10.66
C ARG A 44 11.16 9.27 10.62
N SER A 45 11.98 8.22 10.65
CA SER A 45 11.53 6.84 10.80
C SER A 45 12.00 6.31 12.15
N ALA A 46 11.12 5.61 12.86
CA ALA A 46 11.46 4.90 14.09
C ALA A 46 12.15 3.56 13.82
N VAL A 47 12.12 3.08 12.56
CA VAL A 47 12.64 1.78 12.14
C VAL A 47 13.75 1.98 11.11
N GLU A 48 14.86 1.27 11.28
CA GLU A 48 15.93 1.21 10.28
C GLU A 48 15.48 0.29 9.11
N PRO A 49 15.33 0.83 7.88
CA PRO A 49 14.81 0.06 6.76
C PRO A 49 15.87 -0.91 6.21
N LYS A 50 15.49 -2.18 6.01
CA LYS A 50 16.29 -3.20 5.31
C LYS A 50 15.88 -3.35 3.83
N PHE A 51 15.11 -2.39 3.34
CA PHE A 51 14.53 -2.35 2.01
C PHE A 51 14.84 -1.02 1.31
N GLY A 52 14.60 -0.94 0.00
CA GLY A 52 14.83 0.27 -0.76
C GLY A 52 13.78 1.34 -0.45
N MET A 53 14.24 2.57 -0.19
CA MET A 53 13.37 3.73 -0.02
C MET A 53 13.67 4.77 -1.10
N PHE A 54 12.63 5.21 -1.79
CA PHE A 54 12.76 6.06 -2.98
C PHE A 54 11.78 7.21 -2.94
N ASN A 55 12.15 8.34 -3.55
CA ASN A 55 11.20 9.43 -3.70
C ASN A 55 10.09 9.02 -4.70
N SER A 56 8.88 9.55 -4.51
CA SER A 56 7.75 9.38 -5.41
C SER A 56 8.06 9.67 -6.88
N THR A 57 9.05 10.53 -7.18
CA THR A 57 9.51 10.79 -8.55
C THR A 57 10.05 9.54 -9.25
N ASP A 58 10.58 8.58 -8.50
CA ASP A 58 11.19 7.35 -9.04
C ASP A 58 10.16 6.26 -9.36
N ILE A 59 8.88 6.46 -9.02
CA ILE A 59 7.78 5.51 -9.29
C ILE A 59 7.67 5.19 -10.79
N TRP A 60 8.05 6.12 -11.66
CA TRP A 60 8.03 5.94 -13.12
C TRP A 60 8.98 4.86 -13.63
N HIS A 61 9.92 4.41 -12.80
CA HIS A 61 10.84 3.31 -13.15
C HIS A 61 10.43 1.97 -12.51
N PHE A 62 9.42 1.96 -11.64
CA PHE A 62 9.00 0.75 -10.94
C PHE A 62 8.19 -0.19 -11.84
N THR A 63 8.46 -1.50 -11.75
CA THR A 63 7.67 -2.56 -12.39
C THR A 63 7.29 -3.60 -11.34
N GLY A 64 6.00 -3.85 -11.18
CA GLY A 64 5.47 -4.74 -10.15
C GLY A 64 4.06 -4.33 -9.74
N THR A 65 3.71 -4.61 -8.48
CA THR A 65 2.46 -4.18 -7.87
C THR A 65 2.74 -3.05 -6.87
N LEU A 66 2.17 -1.88 -7.12
CA LEU A 66 2.28 -0.72 -6.25
C LEU A 66 1.04 -0.63 -5.36
N ILE A 67 1.25 -0.53 -4.05
CA ILE A 67 0.21 -0.45 -3.03
C ILE A 67 0.12 0.98 -2.53
N ALA A 68 -0.91 1.70 -2.95
CA ALA A 68 -1.17 3.05 -2.46
C ALA A 68 -1.87 2.99 -1.09
N THR A 69 -1.33 3.70 -0.10
CA THR A 69 -1.86 3.72 1.28
C THR A 69 -2.76 4.92 1.58
N SER A 70 -2.90 5.86 0.65
CA SER A 70 -3.83 6.99 0.74
C SER A 70 -4.47 7.27 -0.61
N MET A 71 -5.63 7.93 -0.61
CA MET A 71 -6.30 8.31 -1.87
C MET A 71 -5.41 9.22 -2.73
N GLU A 72 -4.62 10.07 -2.09
CA GLU A 72 -3.69 10.96 -2.77
C GLU A 72 -2.60 10.17 -3.50
N THR A 73 -1.92 9.24 -2.80
CA THR A 73 -0.91 8.39 -3.45
C THR A 73 -1.52 7.52 -4.54
N PHE A 74 -2.77 7.08 -4.37
CA PHE A 74 -3.47 6.32 -5.39
C PHE A 74 -3.72 7.16 -6.65
N LEU A 75 -4.27 8.37 -6.50
CA LEU A 75 -4.55 9.25 -7.64
C LEU A 75 -3.26 9.68 -8.35
N ASP A 76 -2.18 9.90 -7.61
CA ASP A 76 -0.89 10.24 -8.19
C ASP A 76 -0.28 9.05 -8.94
N ALA A 77 -0.36 7.84 -8.37
CA ALA A 77 0.08 6.62 -9.04
C ALA A 77 -0.78 6.30 -10.28
N ALA A 78 -2.09 6.49 -10.22
CA ALA A 78 -3.00 6.23 -11.33
C ALA A 78 -2.74 7.16 -12.54
N LYS A 79 -2.18 8.36 -12.31
CA LYS A 79 -1.75 9.28 -13.38
C LYS A 79 -0.42 8.88 -14.01
N ALA A 80 0.40 8.09 -13.33
CA ALA A 80 1.67 7.66 -13.89
C ALA A 80 1.42 6.76 -15.09
N ILE A 81 2.11 7.04 -16.20
CA ILE A 81 1.92 6.36 -17.51
C ILE A 81 2.48 4.91 -17.49
N ASN A 82 2.92 4.42 -16.33
CA ASN A 82 3.79 3.26 -16.22
C ASN A 82 3.02 1.91 -16.09
N LYS A 83 3.74 0.79 -16.31
CA LYS A 83 3.19 -0.58 -16.46
C LYS A 83 2.90 -1.34 -15.15
N TYR A 84 2.94 -0.70 -13.99
CA TYR A 84 2.72 -1.42 -12.73
C TYR A 84 1.23 -1.69 -12.49
N SER A 85 0.94 -2.77 -11.78
CA SER A 85 -0.39 -3.02 -11.24
C SER A 85 -0.58 -2.14 -10.00
N LEU A 86 -1.58 -1.27 -10.00
CA LEU A 86 -1.90 -0.45 -8.83
C LEU A 86 -2.95 -1.17 -7.99
N ALA A 87 -2.78 -1.26 -6.67
CA ALA A 87 -3.82 -1.67 -5.72
C ALA A 87 -3.91 -0.67 -4.58
N TYR A 88 -5.06 -0.64 -3.92
CA TYR A 88 -5.35 0.34 -2.88
C TYR A 88 -5.49 -0.30 -1.51
N LEU A 89 -4.71 0.14 -0.51
CA LEU A 89 -4.86 -0.29 0.87
C LEU A 89 -5.76 0.69 1.63
N PHE A 90 -6.97 0.25 1.95
CA PHE A 90 -7.92 1.07 2.69
C PHE A 90 -7.64 1.01 4.20
N SER A 91 -7.60 2.18 4.82
CA SER A 91 -7.65 2.36 6.28
C SER A 91 -8.62 3.50 6.62
N LYS A 92 -9.50 3.28 7.59
CA LYS A 92 -10.50 4.25 8.02
C LYS A 92 -9.91 5.56 8.56
N SER A 93 -8.73 5.52 9.17
CA SER A 93 -8.09 6.71 9.74
C SER A 93 -7.67 7.73 8.68
N VAL A 94 -7.39 7.28 7.46
CA VAL A 94 -6.90 8.11 6.35
C VAL A 94 -8.02 8.49 5.39
N ASN A 95 -9.10 7.70 5.33
CA ASN A 95 -10.11 7.78 4.25
C ASN A 95 -11.44 8.35 4.71
N GLN A 96 -11.70 9.60 4.30
CA GLN A 96 -12.96 10.29 4.61
C GLN A 96 -13.86 10.54 3.38
N ASP A 97 -13.33 10.46 2.15
CA ASP A 97 -14.12 10.73 0.94
C ASP A 97 -14.71 9.46 0.31
N VAL A 98 -16.02 9.29 0.51
CA VAL A 98 -16.79 8.16 -0.02
C VAL A 98 -16.81 8.12 -1.55
N PHE A 99 -16.85 9.27 -2.23
CA PHE A 99 -16.95 9.30 -3.70
C PHE A 99 -15.66 8.82 -4.35
N SER A 100 -14.51 9.28 -3.84
CA SER A 100 -13.20 8.80 -4.26
C SER A 100 -13.08 7.29 -4.04
N LEU A 101 -13.53 6.77 -2.90
CA LEU A 101 -13.51 5.33 -2.61
C LEU A 101 -14.31 4.50 -3.63
N ILE A 102 -15.50 4.99 -4.03
CA ILE A 102 -16.32 4.34 -5.07
C ILE A 102 -15.62 4.38 -6.44
N GLY A 103 -14.93 5.46 -6.76
CA GLY A 103 -14.12 5.55 -7.98
C GLY A 103 -12.99 4.53 -8.00
N ILE A 104 -12.25 4.43 -6.89
CA ILE A 104 -11.13 3.49 -6.71
C ILE A 104 -11.61 2.04 -6.80
N SER A 105 -12.74 1.69 -6.17
CA SER A 105 -13.24 0.31 -6.15
C SER A 105 -13.62 -0.25 -7.52
N ARG A 106 -13.94 0.64 -8.47
CA ARG A 106 -14.22 0.28 -9.86
C ARG A 106 -12.96 0.19 -10.71
N ALA A 107 -11.93 0.97 -10.37
CA ALA A 107 -10.68 1.04 -11.12
C ALA A 107 -9.68 -0.05 -10.73
N THR A 108 -9.68 -0.49 -9.46
CA THR A 108 -8.72 -1.49 -8.97
C THR A 108 -9.26 -2.36 -7.83
N LYS A 109 -8.46 -3.36 -7.44
CA LYS A 109 -8.60 -4.15 -6.23
C LYS A 109 -8.31 -3.30 -4.99
N ILE A 110 -9.23 -3.36 -4.02
CA ILE A 110 -9.06 -2.79 -2.68
C ILE A 110 -8.62 -3.89 -1.72
N LEU A 111 -7.59 -3.59 -0.93
CA LEU A 111 -7.05 -4.39 0.14
C LEU A 111 -7.47 -3.78 1.48
N THR A 112 -7.80 -4.62 2.46
CA THR A 112 -8.16 -4.20 3.82
C THR A 112 -7.40 -5.04 4.84
N ALA A 113 -6.96 -4.43 5.94
CA ALA A 113 -6.25 -5.12 7.02
C ALA A 113 -7.18 -5.72 8.07
N THR A 114 -8.40 -5.20 8.20
CA THR A 114 -9.38 -5.62 9.23
C THR A 114 -10.72 -5.99 8.62
N GLU A 115 -11.47 -6.87 9.29
CA GLU A 115 -12.85 -7.19 8.87
C GLU A 115 -13.79 -5.98 8.96
N GLU A 116 -13.55 -5.08 9.90
CA GLU A 116 -14.35 -3.85 10.06
C GLU A 116 -14.19 -2.95 8.82
N ASP A 117 -12.94 -2.72 8.39
CA ASP A 117 -12.64 -2.00 7.17
C ASP A 117 -13.26 -2.69 5.94
N GLN A 118 -13.18 -4.02 5.87
CA GLN A 118 -13.78 -4.78 4.78
C GLN A 118 -15.30 -4.57 4.68
N LYS A 119 -16.00 -4.66 5.82
CA LYS A 119 -17.45 -4.42 5.91
C LYS A 119 -17.79 -2.99 5.53
N GLU A 120 -16.98 -2.02 5.96
CA GLU A 120 -17.20 -0.61 5.65
C GLU A 120 -17.05 -0.31 4.15
N VAL A 121 -15.97 -0.78 3.53
CA VAL A 121 -15.79 -0.59 2.08
C VAL A 121 -16.88 -1.32 1.30
N TYR A 122 -17.28 -2.53 1.70
CA TYR A 122 -18.38 -3.24 1.06
C TYR A 122 -19.72 -2.49 1.18
N ARG A 123 -20.01 -1.94 2.36
CA ARG A 123 -21.21 -1.13 2.61
C ARG A 123 -21.24 0.12 1.73
N LEU A 124 -20.10 0.79 1.54
CA LEU A 124 -20.01 2.04 0.80
C LEU A 124 -19.97 1.85 -0.72
N THR A 125 -19.27 0.81 -1.18
CA THR A 125 -18.96 0.64 -2.60
C THR A 125 -19.72 -0.51 -3.28
N GLY A 126 -20.26 -1.45 -2.50
CA GLY A 126 -20.85 -2.70 -3.00
C GLY A 126 -19.83 -3.71 -3.52
N VAL A 127 -18.53 -3.39 -3.51
CA VAL A 127 -17.44 -4.27 -3.96
C VAL A 127 -16.79 -4.91 -2.74
N LYS A 128 -16.66 -6.23 -2.74
CA LYS A 128 -16.04 -6.96 -1.62
C LYS A 128 -14.51 -6.81 -1.68
N PRO A 129 -13.87 -6.12 -0.72
CA PRO A 129 -12.41 -5.99 -0.67
C PRO A 129 -11.73 -7.29 -0.31
N ILE A 130 -10.45 -7.39 -0.66
CA ILE A 130 -9.60 -8.51 -0.27
C ILE A 130 -9.08 -8.24 1.15
N LEU A 131 -9.46 -9.13 2.09
CA LEU A 131 -8.94 -9.08 3.45
C LEU A 131 -7.54 -9.70 3.48
N LEU A 132 -6.58 -8.97 4.03
CA LEU A 132 -5.21 -9.43 4.23
C LEU A 132 -5.05 -9.99 5.64
N ASP A 133 -4.33 -11.11 5.76
CA ASP A 133 -3.94 -11.65 7.08
C ASP A 133 -2.93 -10.73 7.79
N SER A 134 -2.08 -10.06 7.02
CA SER A 134 -1.15 -9.04 7.51
C SER A 134 -0.82 -8.04 6.41
N VAL A 135 -0.52 -6.79 6.78
CA VAL A 135 -0.04 -5.77 5.84
C VAL A 135 1.46 -5.97 5.61
N SER A 136 1.79 -6.98 4.80
CA SER A 136 3.16 -7.29 4.41
C SER A 136 3.24 -7.58 2.90
N PRO A 137 4.40 -7.38 2.26
CA PRO A 137 4.61 -7.80 0.88
C PRO A 137 4.21 -9.25 0.62
N SER A 138 4.59 -10.19 1.50
CA SER A 138 4.33 -11.61 1.33
C SER A 138 2.84 -11.96 1.34
N SER A 139 2.07 -11.37 2.26
CA SER A 139 0.61 -11.51 2.32
C SER A 139 -0.06 -10.93 1.07
N ILE A 140 0.41 -9.79 0.59
CA ILE A 140 -0.14 -9.13 -0.60
C ILE A 140 0.13 -9.94 -1.88
N VAL A 141 1.33 -10.52 -2.02
CA VAL A 141 1.62 -11.40 -3.15
C VAL A 141 0.66 -12.59 -3.16
N LYS A 142 0.44 -13.24 -2.01
CA LYS A 142 -0.50 -14.37 -1.89
C LYS A 142 -1.93 -13.97 -2.23
N ALA A 143 -2.37 -12.78 -1.80
CA ALA A 143 -3.73 -12.31 -1.99
C ALA A 143 -4.03 -11.84 -3.43
N LEU A 144 -3.00 -11.47 -4.19
CA LEU A 144 -3.13 -10.94 -5.55
C LEU A 144 -2.73 -11.92 -6.67
N SER A 145 -2.10 -13.04 -6.32
CA SER A 145 -1.81 -14.18 -7.22
C SER A 145 -3.09 -14.91 -7.61
#